data_AF-A0A8T3RGN2-F1
#
_entry.id   AF-A0A8T3RGN2-F1
#
_cell.length_a   1.000
_cell.length_b   1.000
_cell.length_c   1.000
_cell.angle_alpha   90.00
_cell.angle_beta   90.00
_cell.angle_gamma   90.00
#
_symmetry.space_group_name_H-M   'P 1'
#
loop_
_entity.id
_entity.type
_entity.pdbx_description
1 polymer ?
#
loop_
_entity_poly.entity_id
_entity_poly.type
_entity_poly.pdbx_seq_one_letter_code
_entity_poly.pdbx_strand_id
1 'polypeptide(L)'
;MPSAVTGLDIGSVLSDLNAPSPVYRFQILVQKAGELANDVKTLGTALLSVLEKRDAEELALLRSVHEIQLVEATREIKKQRVDEEKTGLAALLQAKKAPERSHQFYSNRKFMNESESGQLFYEERAKSNQQAAGAAHESAAIKIAFRLDISLSSTVSIPLGSGFSVGSTVGGSWAGRFDRMDATRSENWANSARASAIRAGLLGAWKVRFEEWIFQKDLAIQETEQIAKQIEGAEIRIAIAERDLQDHDLQIENAKAIDEYMHSKYTNAELYNWMIAQISAVCFQSYQLAYDLAKRAERALRSELGLQDSNDVQFGYWDGPKKGLLAGEKLHYDLRRMEVAYLDQNKRELEIVKHISLLQLDPMALVQLRQTGACELAIPEALFDLEYPGHYLRRIKNVRFTIPCVTGPYTSVPCTVSLLRSSVRHQNTLLNDRYARDLENEDPRFTDSFGVTVRGDKQRAR
;
A
#
# COMPACT_ATOMS: atom_id res chain seq x y z
N MET A 1 -12.57 -0.73 -27.63
CA MET A 1 -14.04 -0.56 -27.62
C MET A 1 -14.36 0.65 -28.46
N PRO A 2 -15.19 0.54 -29.51
CA PRO A 2 -15.58 1.73 -30.25
C PRO A 2 -16.42 2.60 -29.32
N SER A 3 -15.95 3.83 -29.15
CA SER A 3 -16.62 4.93 -28.46
C SER A 3 -17.96 5.22 -29.14
N ALA A 4 -19.02 4.57 -28.67
CA ALA A 4 -20.40 5.00 -28.92
C ALA A 4 -20.67 6.23 -28.04
N VAL A 5 -20.10 7.36 -28.46
CA VAL A 5 -20.57 8.71 -28.13
C VAL A 5 -22.06 8.73 -28.37
N THR A 6 -22.87 8.91 -27.32
CA THR A 6 -24.28 9.35 -27.33
C THR A 6 -24.96 9.19 -28.69
N GLY A 7 -25.05 7.94 -29.15
CA GLY A 7 -25.43 7.61 -30.51
C GLY A 7 -26.94 7.62 -30.57
N LEU A 8 -27.53 8.79 -30.77
CA LEU A 8 -28.82 8.88 -31.44
C LEU A 8 -28.63 8.24 -32.81
N ASP A 9 -28.88 6.94 -32.91
CA ASP A 9 -29.12 6.34 -34.21
C ASP A 9 -30.48 6.86 -34.66
N ILE A 10 -30.46 7.96 -35.40
CA ILE A 10 -31.65 8.59 -35.98
C ILE A 10 -32.44 7.55 -36.80
N GLY A 11 -31.75 6.52 -37.33
CA GLY A 11 -32.36 5.36 -37.96
C GLY A 11 -33.23 4.51 -37.02
N SER A 12 -32.83 4.31 -35.77
CA SER A 12 -33.65 3.55 -34.80
C SER A 12 -34.91 4.32 -34.41
N VAL A 13 -34.82 5.64 -34.24
CA VAL A 13 -35.97 6.52 -33.95
C VAL A 13 -36.93 6.58 -35.14
N LEU A 14 -36.42 6.70 -36.38
CA LEU A 14 -37.23 6.66 -37.60
C LEU A 14 -37.89 5.29 -37.83
N SER A 15 -37.20 4.20 -37.48
CA SER A 15 -37.77 2.85 -37.56
C SER A 15 -38.88 2.61 -36.53
N ASP A 16 -38.81 3.28 -35.37
CA ASP A 16 -39.80 3.19 -34.29
C ASP A 16 -41.12 3.88 -34.68
N LEU A 17 -41.04 4.98 -35.44
CA LEU A 17 -42.20 5.74 -35.94
C LEU A 17 -43.04 4.99 -36.97
N ASN A 18 -42.42 4.10 -37.75
CA ASN A 18 -43.08 3.36 -38.85
C ASN A 18 -43.25 1.85 -38.58
N ALA A 19 -43.01 1.40 -37.35
CA ALA A 19 -43.11 -0.02 -37.00
C ALA A 19 -44.58 -0.49 -36.91
N PRO A 20 -44.91 -1.69 -37.43
CA PRO A 20 -46.27 -2.21 -37.36
C PRO A 20 -46.71 -2.45 -35.90
N SER A 21 -48.03 -2.39 -35.67
CA SER A 21 -48.59 -2.65 -34.34
C SER A 21 -48.20 -4.05 -33.84
N PRO A 22 -47.77 -4.20 -32.57
CA PRO A 22 -47.38 -5.48 -32.02
C PRO A 22 -48.52 -6.51 -32.04
N VAL A 23 -48.17 -7.78 -32.26
CA VAL A 23 -49.14 -8.89 -32.28
C VAL A 23 -49.68 -9.21 -30.89
N TYR A 24 -48.84 -9.07 -29.86
CA TYR A 24 -49.20 -9.34 -28.48
C TYR A 24 -49.68 -8.07 -27.78
N ARG A 25 -50.56 -8.27 -26.78
CA ARG A 25 -51.11 -7.18 -25.96
C ARG A 25 -50.09 -6.57 -25.02
N PHE A 26 -50.36 -5.33 -24.62
CA PHE A 26 -49.55 -4.53 -23.72
C PHE A 26 -49.15 -5.28 -22.45
N GLN A 27 -50.12 -5.88 -21.75
CA GLN A 27 -49.88 -6.55 -20.47
C GLN A 27 -48.80 -7.65 -20.53
N ILE A 28 -48.78 -8.42 -21.61
CA ILE A 28 -47.78 -9.49 -21.79
C ILE A 28 -46.42 -8.86 -22.12
N LEU A 29 -46.40 -7.86 -23.00
CA LEU A 29 -45.16 -7.22 -23.43
C LEU A 29 -44.49 -6.45 -22.28
N VAL A 30 -45.24 -5.70 -21.47
CA VAL A 30 -44.70 -4.94 -20.34
C VAL A 30 -44.17 -5.88 -19.25
N GLN A 31 -44.84 -7.00 -19.00
CA GLN A 31 -44.35 -8.01 -18.06
C GLN A 31 -43.02 -8.60 -18.53
N LYS A 32 -42.92 -8.99 -19.80
CA LYS A 32 -41.68 -9.54 -20.37
C LYS A 32 -40.56 -8.52 -20.48
N ALA A 33 -40.88 -7.25 -20.79
CA ALA A 33 -39.90 -6.17 -20.74
C ALA A 33 -39.39 -5.95 -19.31
N GLY A 34 -40.27 -6.05 -18.30
CA GLY A 34 -39.92 -5.94 -16.90
C GLY A 34 -39.01 -7.07 -16.41
N GLU A 35 -39.26 -8.31 -16.86
CA GLU A 35 -38.39 -9.47 -16.62
C GLU A 35 -36.98 -9.22 -17.19
N LEU A 36 -36.85 -8.83 -18.45
CA LEU A 36 -35.56 -8.53 -19.08
C LEU A 36 -34.85 -7.33 -18.41
N ALA A 37 -35.59 -6.30 -18.01
CA ALA A 37 -35.03 -5.17 -17.28
C ALA A 37 -34.48 -5.60 -15.90
N ASN A 38 -35.10 -6.59 -15.24
CA ASN A 38 -34.55 -7.16 -14.01
C ASN A 38 -33.25 -7.94 -14.27
N ASP A 39 -33.15 -8.67 -15.38
CA ASP A 39 -31.89 -9.33 -15.75
C ASP A 39 -30.77 -8.31 -15.94
N VAL A 40 -31.04 -7.18 -16.62
CA VAL A 40 -30.07 -6.08 -16.76
C VAL A 40 -29.64 -5.52 -15.41
N LYS A 41 -30.57 -5.36 -14.45
CA LYS A 41 -30.24 -4.92 -13.08
C LYS A 41 -29.28 -5.91 -12.39
N THR A 42 -29.58 -7.22 -12.47
CA THR A 42 -28.70 -8.25 -11.86
C THR A 42 -27.32 -8.31 -12.51
N LEU A 43 -27.23 -8.12 -13.83
CA LEU A 43 -25.94 -8.02 -14.52
C LEU A 43 -25.21 -6.73 -14.15
N GLY A 44 -25.93 -5.62 -13.93
CA GLY A 44 -25.37 -4.36 -13.45
C GLY A 44 -24.75 -4.47 -12.07
N THR A 45 -25.41 -5.14 -11.12
CA THR A 45 -24.86 -5.38 -9.77
C THR A 45 -23.67 -6.34 -9.80
N ALA A 46 -23.73 -7.39 -10.63
CA ALA A 46 -22.60 -8.29 -10.84
C ALA A 46 -21.40 -7.55 -11.45
N LEU A 47 -21.62 -6.68 -12.44
CA LEU A 47 -20.58 -5.86 -13.04
C LEU A 47 -19.93 -4.93 -12.01
N LEU A 48 -20.72 -4.26 -11.18
CA LEU A 48 -20.21 -3.40 -10.11
C LEU A 48 -19.33 -4.18 -9.13
N SER A 49 -19.78 -5.36 -8.68
CA SER A 49 -19.00 -6.19 -7.76
C SER A 49 -17.66 -6.65 -8.36
N VAL A 50 -17.64 -6.98 -9.65
CA VAL A 50 -16.39 -7.38 -10.33
C VAL A 50 -15.45 -6.18 -10.50
N LEU A 51 -15.98 -4.98 -10.80
CA LEU A 51 -15.18 -3.76 -10.86
C LEU A 51 -14.51 -3.45 -9.53
N GLU A 52 -15.27 -3.48 -8.43
CA GLU A 52 -14.74 -3.24 -7.08
C GLU A 52 -13.68 -4.28 -6.70
N LYS A 53 -13.91 -5.56 -7.01
CA LYS A 53 -12.94 -6.63 -6.75
C LYS A 53 -11.65 -6.47 -7.56
N ARG A 54 -11.75 -6.10 -8.82
CA ARG A 54 -10.56 -5.80 -9.64
C ARG A 54 -9.75 -4.66 -9.02
N ASP A 55 -10.40 -3.55 -8.70
CA ASP A 55 -9.71 -2.37 -8.16
C ASP A 55 -9.06 -2.68 -6.80
N ALA A 56 -9.71 -3.51 -5.97
CA ALA A 56 -9.13 -4.01 -4.72
C ALA A 56 -7.90 -4.90 -4.94
N GLU A 57 -7.92 -5.79 -5.94
CA GLU A 57 -6.77 -6.63 -6.30
C GLU A 57 -5.60 -5.82 -6.88
N GLU A 58 -5.88 -4.86 -7.76
CA GLU A 58 -4.83 -3.96 -8.30
C GLU A 58 -4.18 -3.15 -7.18
N LEU A 59 -4.96 -2.66 -6.20
CA LEU A 59 -4.41 -1.97 -5.03
C LEU A 59 -3.59 -2.92 -4.13
N ALA A 60 -4.03 -4.17 -3.96
CA ALA A 60 -3.32 -5.17 -3.16
C ALA A 60 -1.94 -5.49 -3.78
N LEU A 61 -1.89 -5.68 -5.10
CA LEU A 61 -0.64 -5.88 -5.84
C LEU A 61 0.30 -4.68 -5.68
N LEU A 62 -0.22 -3.45 -5.82
CA LEU A 62 0.59 -2.25 -5.64
C LEU A 62 1.19 -2.16 -4.22
N ARG A 63 0.40 -2.51 -3.20
CA ARG A 63 0.88 -2.54 -1.81
C ARG A 63 1.96 -3.58 -1.60
N SER A 64 1.80 -4.77 -2.17
CA SER A 64 2.80 -5.84 -2.11
C SER A 64 4.15 -5.39 -2.69
N VAL A 65 4.13 -4.73 -3.86
CA VAL A 65 5.35 -4.18 -4.48
C VAL A 65 6.01 -3.11 -3.59
N HIS A 66 5.22 -2.19 -3.02
CA HIS A 66 5.76 -1.17 -2.11
C HIS A 66 6.32 -1.75 -0.81
N GLU A 67 5.69 -2.80 -0.29
CA GLU A 67 6.17 -3.50 0.91
C GLU A 67 7.53 -4.15 0.65
N ILE A 68 7.69 -4.87 -0.45
CA ILE A 68 8.99 -5.47 -0.83
C ILE A 68 10.06 -4.37 -0.94
N GLN A 69 9.79 -3.28 -1.64
CA GLN A 69 10.73 -2.17 -1.79
C GLN A 69 11.15 -1.56 -0.45
N LEU A 70 10.20 -1.40 0.48
CA LEU A 70 10.45 -0.83 1.79
C LEU A 70 11.28 -1.76 2.68
N VAL A 71 10.99 -3.06 2.66
CA VAL A 71 11.75 -4.05 3.43
C VAL A 71 13.15 -4.21 2.83
N GLU A 72 13.31 -4.23 1.50
CA GLU A 72 14.63 -4.23 0.86
C GLU A 72 15.46 -2.98 1.19
N ALA A 73 14.86 -1.80 1.24
CA ALA A 73 15.56 -0.59 1.67
C ALA A 73 15.99 -0.64 3.15
N THR A 74 15.15 -1.24 4.00
CA THR A 74 15.44 -1.41 5.44
C THR A 74 16.60 -2.37 5.67
N ARG A 75 16.76 -3.36 4.79
CA ARG A 75 17.88 -4.30 4.79
C ARG A 75 19.24 -3.61 4.74
N GLU A 76 19.38 -2.58 3.90
CA GLU A 76 20.65 -1.84 3.78
C GLU A 76 21.00 -1.13 5.09
N ILE A 77 20.01 -0.60 5.82
CA ILE A 77 20.22 -0.01 7.15
C ILE A 77 20.69 -1.08 8.14
N LYS A 78 20.08 -2.27 8.13
CA LYS A 78 20.47 -3.38 9.02
C LYS A 78 21.89 -3.85 8.73
N LYS A 79 22.27 -3.93 7.45
CA LYS A 79 23.64 -4.24 7.03
C LYS A 79 24.65 -3.20 7.53
N GLN A 80 24.34 -1.91 7.39
CA GLN A 80 25.18 -0.84 7.92
C GLN A 80 25.33 -0.90 9.44
N ARG A 81 24.29 -1.31 10.18
CA ARG A 81 24.40 -1.52 11.64
C ARG A 81 25.35 -2.65 12.01
N VAL A 82 25.36 -3.74 11.26
CA VAL A 82 26.34 -4.83 11.45
C VAL A 82 27.76 -4.30 11.24
N ASP A 83 27.97 -3.51 10.18
CA ASP A 83 29.27 -2.92 9.88
C ASP A 83 29.69 -1.91 10.97
N GLU A 84 28.76 -1.08 11.47
CA GLU A 84 28.99 -0.16 12.59
C GLU A 84 29.45 -0.90 13.85
N GLU A 85 28.75 -1.96 14.28
CA GLU A 85 29.14 -2.76 15.45
C GLU A 85 30.51 -3.44 15.24
N LYS A 86 30.82 -3.90 14.03
CA LYS A 86 32.15 -4.44 13.67
C LYS A 86 33.24 -3.38 13.82
N THR A 87 32.99 -2.15 13.38
CA THR A 87 33.94 -1.04 13.60
C THR A 87 34.08 -0.68 15.08
N GLY A 88 33.01 -0.78 15.86
CA GLY A 88 33.03 -0.59 17.31
C GLY A 88 33.91 -1.62 18.02
N LEU A 89 33.82 -2.90 17.64
CA LEU A 89 34.71 -3.95 18.12
C LEU A 89 36.18 -3.66 17.76
N ALA A 90 36.45 -3.24 16.52
CA ALA A 90 37.81 -2.88 16.09
C ALA A 90 38.40 -1.72 16.92
N ALA A 91 37.56 -0.73 17.27
CA ALA A 91 37.97 0.36 18.16
C ALA A 91 38.32 -0.14 19.57
N LEU A 92 37.53 -1.06 20.14
CA LEU A 92 37.82 -1.67 21.46
C LEU A 92 39.10 -2.51 21.44
N LEU A 93 39.33 -3.29 20.39
CA LEU A 93 40.57 -4.05 20.20
C LEU A 93 41.79 -3.12 20.11
N GLN A 94 41.66 -1.97 19.46
CA GLN A 94 42.73 -0.97 19.42
C GLN A 94 42.92 -0.28 20.79
N ALA A 95 41.84 0.03 21.51
CA ALA A 95 41.89 0.61 22.85
C ALA A 95 42.60 -0.30 23.87
N LYS A 96 42.42 -1.63 23.74
CA LYS A 96 43.08 -2.64 24.60
C LYS A 96 44.62 -2.62 24.51
N LYS A 97 45.18 -2.23 23.36
CA LYS A 97 46.65 -2.23 23.15
C LYS A 97 47.38 -1.24 24.06
N ALA A 98 46.74 -0.13 24.46
CA ALA A 98 47.35 0.88 25.31
C ALA A 98 47.66 0.36 26.73
N PRO A 99 46.69 -0.18 27.51
CA PRO A 99 46.98 -0.77 28.81
C PRO A 99 47.85 -2.04 28.70
N GLU A 100 47.72 -2.85 27.64
CA GLU A 100 48.65 -3.97 27.40
C GLU A 100 50.10 -3.51 27.28
N ARG A 101 50.35 -2.41 26.56
CA ARG A 101 51.68 -1.82 26.44
C ARG A 101 52.17 -1.25 27.76
N SER A 102 51.31 -0.60 28.54
CA SER A 102 51.64 -0.13 29.90
C SER A 102 52.01 -1.29 30.82
N HIS A 103 51.23 -2.38 30.80
CA HIS A 103 51.53 -3.60 31.55
C HIS A 103 52.90 -4.19 31.16
N GLN A 104 53.18 -4.32 29.86
CA GLN A 104 54.48 -4.77 29.36
C GLN A 104 55.63 -3.83 29.78
N PHE A 105 55.38 -2.53 29.81
CA PHE A 105 56.38 -1.54 30.22
C PHE A 105 56.74 -1.65 31.70
N TYR A 106 55.75 -1.74 32.59
CA TYR A 106 55.98 -1.79 34.04
C TYR A 106 56.43 -3.17 34.53
N SER A 107 56.00 -4.26 33.89
CA SER A 107 56.41 -5.64 34.26
C SER A 107 57.90 -5.92 34.03
N ASN A 108 58.51 -5.29 33.02
CA ASN A 108 59.92 -5.50 32.68
C ASN A 108 60.90 -4.65 33.48
N ARG A 109 60.41 -3.76 34.37
CA ARG A 109 61.27 -2.89 35.18
C ARG A 109 61.78 -3.59 36.43
N LYS A 110 63.10 -3.54 36.61
CA LYS A 110 63.78 -3.95 37.84
C LYS A 110 63.76 -2.81 38.87
N PHE A 111 63.85 -3.16 40.15
CA PHE A 111 63.88 -2.23 41.28
C PHE A 111 64.95 -1.13 41.14
N MET A 112 66.14 -1.50 40.65
CA MET A 112 67.24 -0.59 40.34
C MET A 112 67.64 -0.73 38.88
N ASN A 113 67.93 0.39 38.24
CA ASN A 113 68.64 0.40 36.95
C ASN A 113 70.16 0.19 37.16
N GLU A 114 70.89 -0.09 36.08
CA GLU A 114 72.33 -0.36 36.16
C GLU A 114 73.12 0.82 36.76
N SER A 115 72.78 2.06 36.39
CA SER A 115 73.41 3.28 36.92
C SER A 115 73.14 3.52 38.40
N GLU A 116 71.93 3.21 38.89
CA GLU A 116 71.51 3.31 40.30
C GLU A 116 72.20 2.26 41.16
N SER A 117 72.38 1.03 40.62
CA SER A 117 73.18 0.00 41.27
C SER A 117 74.68 0.38 41.34
N GLY A 118 75.18 1.05 40.29
CA GLY A 118 76.51 1.64 40.26
C GLY A 118 76.66 2.79 41.26
N GLN A 119 75.65 3.64 41.42
CA GLN A 119 75.64 4.74 42.40
C GLN A 119 75.76 4.20 43.83
N LEU A 120 75.02 3.15 44.19
CA LEU A 120 75.17 2.47 45.49
C LEU A 120 76.59 1.92 45.68
N PHE A 121 77.17 1.32 44.65
CA PHE A 121 78.53 0.75 44.69
C PHE A 121 79.60 1.84 44.88
N TYR A 122 79.52 2.94 44.13
CA TYR A 122 80.44 4.07 44.28
C TYR A 122 80.22 4.81 45.60
N GLU A 123 78.99 4.93 46.10
CA GLU A 123 78.69 5.50 47.41
C GLU A 123 79.21 4.62 48.56
N GLU A 124 79.16 3.28 48.42
CA GLU A 124 79.75 2.33 49.37
C GLU A 124 81.28 2.49 49.44
N ARG A 125 81.92 2.60 48.27
CA ARG A 125 83.37 2.85 48.17
C ARG A 125 83.75 4.25 48.67
N ALA A 126 82.92 5.25 48.43
CA ALA A 126 83.13 6.60 48.96
C ALA A 126 83.02 6.61 50.49
N LYS A 127 82.04 5.90 51.07
CA LYS A 127 81.89 5.71 52.51
C LYS A 127 83.08 4.96 53.11
N SER A 128 83.55 3.88 52.49
CA SER A 128 84.73 3.15 52.99
C SER A 128 86.00 3.99 52.92
N ASN A 129 86.18 4.78 51.86
CA ASN A 129 87.31 5.69 51.73
C ASN A 129 87.22 6.87 52.71
N GLN A 130 86.03 7.39 52.99
CA GLN A 130 85.81 8.46 53.96
C GLN A 130 86.00 7.97 55.41
N GLN A 131 85.58 6.73 55.72
CA GLN A 131 85.86 6.08 57.00
C GLN A 131 87.36 5.76 57.17
N ALA A 132 88.03 5.31 56.10
CA ALA A 132 89.48 5.11 56.11
C ALA A 132 90.25 6.44 56.27
N ALA A 133 89.79 7.52 55.63
CA ALA A 133 90.34 8.85 55.81
C ALA A 133 90.08 9.39 57.24
N GLY A 134 88.88 9.21 57.79
CA GLY A 134 88.54 9.56 59.17
C GLY A 134 89.36 8.77 60.21
N ALA A 135 89.56 7.48 60.00
CA ALA A 135 90.43 6.62 60.81
C ALA A 135 91.92 6.99 60.63
N ALA A 136 92.34 7.43 59.44
CA ALA A 136 93.67 7.97 59.22
C ALA A 136 93.89 9.28 60.00
N HIS A 137 92.89 10.17 60.06
CA HIS A 137 92.91 11.36 60.90
C HIS A 137 92.91 11.03 62.41
N GLU A 138 92.19 9.99 62.84
CA GLU A 138 92.19 9.49 64.23
C GLU A 138 93.55 8.86 64.59
N SER A 139 94.18 8.12 63.67
CA SER A 139 95.50 7.50 63.85
C SER A 139 96.66 8.51 63.76
N ALA A 140 96.50 9.60 63.01
CA ALA A 140 97.46 10.70 62.97
C ALA A 140 97.42 11.51 64.29
N ALA A 141 96.24 11.67 64.90
CA ALA A 141 96.09 12.32 66.21
C ALA A 141 96.76 11.50 67.34
N ILE A 142 96.64 10.17 67.33
CA ILE A 142 97.35 9.29 68.29
C ILE A 142 98.88 9.29 68.03
N LYS A 143 99.31 9.34 66.76
CA LYS A 143 100.75 9.40 66.40
C LYS A 143 101.43 10.73 66.74
N ILE A 144 100.69 11.82 66.93
CA ILE A 144 101.22 13.10 67.40
C ILE A 144 101.31 13.15 68.93
N ALA A 145 100.60 12.28 69.66
CA ALA A 145 100.65 12.21 71.13
C ALA A 145 101.79 11.31 71.68
N PHE A 146 102.42 10.45 70.86
CA PHE A 146 103.43 9.49 71.34
C PHE A 146 104.54 9.19 70.29
N ARG A 147 105.37 10.18 69.93
CA ARG A 147 106.67 9.96 69.27
C ARG A 147 107.79 10.51 70.16
N LEU A 148 108.41 9.62 70.93
CA LEU A 148 109.77 9.78 71.47
C LEU A 148 110.69 9.04 70.49
N ASP A 149 111.44 9.78 69.66
CA ASP A 149 112.38 9.21 68.70
C ASP A 149 113.79 9.21 69.33
N ILE A 150 114.22 8.06 69.86
CA ILE A 150 115.59 7.79 70.30
C ILE A 150 116.15 6.70 69.38
N SER A 151 117.06 7.07 68.48
CA SER A 151 117.97 6.13 67.82
C SER A 151 119.43 6.55 68.08
N LEU A 152 120.20 5.60 68.60
CA LEU A 152 121.57 5.74 69.10
C LEU A 152 122.61 5.87 67.95
N SER A 153 123.54 6.83 68.03
CA SER A 153 124.97 6.54 68.24
C SER A 153 125.83 7.81 68.43
N SER A 154 126.85 7.67 69.29
CA SER A 154 128.02 8.53 69.54
C SER A 154 127.86 9.91 70.20
N THR A 155 128.13 9.89 71.51
CA THR A 155 129.03 10.79 72.27
C THR A 155 128.48 12.05 72.98
N VAL A 156 128.81 12.07 74.29
CA VAL A 156 129.10 13.19 75.18
C VAL A 156 128.03 13.62 76.21
N SER A 157 128.16 12.99 77.38
CA SER A 157 128.33 13.59 78.72
C SER A 157 127.28 14.53 79.30
N ILE A 158 126.63 14.03 80.37
CA ILE A 158 125.93 14.80 81.40
C ILE A 158 126.95 15.41 82.37
N PRO A 159 126.72 16.63 82.89
CA PRO A 159 127.09 16.90 84.28
C PRO A 159 125.90 17.42 85.10
N LEU A 160 125.65 16.74 86.21
CA LEU A 160 124.80 17.17 87.33
C LEU A 160 125.50 18.28 88.12
N GLY A 161 124.77 19.36 88.44
CA GLY A 161 125.19 20.40 89.38
C GLY A 161 124.08 21.42 89.67
N SER A 162 123.88 21.69 90.95
CA SER A 162 122.89 22.55 91.62
C SER A 162 122.52 23.92 91.03
N GLY A 163 121.23 24.29 91.14
CA GLY A 163 120.75 25.68 91.35
C GLY A 163 120.07 26.38 90.17
N PHE A 164 118.92 27.05 90.45
CA PHE A 164 118.18 28.03 89.60
C PHE A 164 117.34 27.46 88.43
N SER A 165 116.19 27.98 87.99
CA SER A 165 115.02 28.72 88.53
C SER A 165 114.00 28.87 87.36
N VAL A 166 112.77 29.28 87.68
CA VAL A 166 111.77 29.94 86.79
C VAL A 166 110.97 29.06 85.79
N GLY A 167 109.64 29.17 85.90
CA GLY A 167 108.85 29.56 84.73
C GLY A 167 107.57 28.76 84.49
N SER A 168 106.46 29.28 85.00
CA SER A 168 105.10 29.00 84.52
C SER A 168 105.00 29.24 83.00
N THR A 169 104.58 28.25 82.20
CA THR A 169 104.02 28.46 80.85
C THR A 169 103.37 27.20 80.28
N VAL A 170 102.22 26.80 80.80
CA VAL A 170 101.28 25.94 80.03
C VAL A 170 99.84 26.39 80.30
N GLY A 171 99.52 27.61 79.87
CA GLY A 171 98.16 28.08 79.68
C GLY A 171 97.64 27.75 78.28
N GLY A 172 96.34 27.44 78.18
CA GLY A 172 95.49 27.64 76.99
C GLY A 172 95.67 26.75 75.76
N SER A 173 96.84 26.13 75.52
CA SER A 173 97.13 25.49 74.23
C SER A 173 96.68 24.02 74.09
N TRP A 174 96.32 23.37 75.21
CA TRP A 174 95.88 21.98 75.23
C TRP A 174 94.35 21.82 75.18
N ALA A 175 93.59 22.69 75.87
CA ALA A 175 92.13 22.68 75.85
C ALA A 175 91.58 22.86 74.42
N GLY A 176 92.11 23.83 73.65
CA GLY A 176 91.72 24.05 72.26
C GLY A 176 92.21 23.00 71.25
N ARG A 177 93.04 22.01 71.66
CA ARG A 177 93.43 20.87 70.80
C ARG A 177 92.54 19.65 71.04
N PHE A 178 92.15 19.40 72.29
CA PHE A 178 91.13 18.39 72.60
C PHE A 178 89.74 18.82 72.09
N ASP A 179 89.37 20.10 72.21
CA ASP A 179 88.12 20.63 71.63
C ASP A 179 88.07 20.48 70.10
N ARG A 180 89.20 20.71 69.41
CA ARG A 180 89.31 20.49 67.95
C ARG A 180 89.26 19.00 67.58
N MET A 181 89.73 18.11 68.45
CA MET A 181 89.69 16.66 68.25
C MET A 181 88.28 16.12 68.46
N ASP A 182 87.57 16.58 69.50
CA ASP A 182 86.16 16.24 69.71
C ASP A 182 85.27 16.85 68.62
N ALA A 183 85.56 18.08 68.17
CA ALA A 183 84.88 18.68 67.03
C ALA A 183 85.08 17.89 65.73
N THR A 184 86.31 17.46 65.40
CA THR A 184 86.58 16.66 64.19
C THR A 184 86.03 15.23 64.28
N ARG A 185 86.04 14.60 65.46
CA ARG A 185 85.38 13.31 65.71
C ARG A 185 83.86 13.41 65.56
N SER A 186 83.27 14.44 66.15
CA SER A 186 81.84 14.75 66.04
C SER A 186 81.45 15.10 64.60
N GLU A 187 82.30 15.84 63.87
CA GLU A 187 82.11 16.18 62.46
C GLU A 187 82.21 14.95 61.55
N ASN A 188 83.17 14.05 61.79
CA ASN A 188 83.27 12.78 61.06
C ASN A 188 82.07 11.84 61.33
N TRP A 189 81.60 11.77 62.57
CA TRP A 189 80.37 11.05 62.92
C TRP A 189 79.14 11.68 62.27
N ALA A 190 79.00 13.01 62.33
CA ALA A 190 77.93 13.76 61.69
C ALA A 190 77.94 13.58 60.17
N ASN A 191 79.11 13.57 59.53
CA ASN A 191 79.25 13.33 58.09
C ASN A 191 78.91 11.88 57.69
N SER A 192 79.33 10.89 58.49
CA SER A 192 78.95 9.48 58.29
C SER A 192 77.45 9.24 58.51
N ALA A 193 76.86 9.90 59.52
CA ALA A 193 75.42 9.88 59.78
C ALA A 193 74.64 10.57 58.65
N ARG A 194 75.12 11.69 58.11
CA ARG A 194 74.55 12.39 56.95
C ARG A 194 74.59 11.54 55.69
N ALA A 195 75.72 10.90 55.38
CA ALA A 195 75.84 9.99 54.24
C ALA A 195 74.87 8.79 54.37
N SER A 196 74.75 8.24 55.58
CA SER A 196 73.81 7.14 55.86
C SER A 196 72.34 7.60 55.76
N ALA A 197 72.03 8.84 56.16
CA ALA A 197 70.71 9.44 56.01
C ALA A 197 70.35 9.71 54.53
N ILE A 198 71.30 10.20 53.73
CA ILE A 198 71.13 10.41 52.28
C ILE A 198 70.86 9.06 51.58
N ARG A 199 71.65 8.02 51.88
CA ARG A 199 71.43 6.67 51.36
C ARG A 199 70.06 6.11 51.74
N ALA A 200 69.65 6.26 53.00
CA ALA A 200 68.33 5.81 53.45
C ALA A 200 67.19 6.58 52.75
N GLY A 201 67.35 7.89 52.53
CA GLY A 201 66.40 8.71 51.75
C GLY A 201 66.32 8.28 50.28
N LEU A 202 67.46 7.96 49.65
CA LEU A 202 67.53 7.47 48.28
C LEU A 202 66.83 6.10 48.12
N LEU A 203 67.14 5.16 49.01
CA LEU A 203 66.50 3.84 49.03
C LEU A 203 64.99 3.94 49.31
N GLY A 204 64.58 4.85 50.21
CA GLY A 204 63.17 5.13 50.48
C GLY A 204 62.43 5.66 49.24
N ALA A 205 63.03 6.61 48.52
CA ALA A 205 62.48 7.15 47.28
C ALA A 205 62.35 6.09 46.18
N TRP A 206 63.35 5.22 46.02
CA TRP A 206 63.28 4.10 45.06
C TRP A 206 62.22 3.07 45.43
N LYS A 207 62.03 2.80 46.72
CA LYS A 207 60.97 1.91 47.21
C LYS A 207 59.59 2.43 46.86
N VAL A 208 59.28 3.69 47.18
CA VAL A 208 57.99 4.31 46.84
C VAL A 208 57.77 4.32 45.32
N ARG A 209 58.81 4.63 44.53
CA ARG A 209 58.74 4.58 43.06
C ARG A 209 58.44 3.18 42.53
N PHE A 210 59.03 2.14 43.12
CA PHE A 210 58.79 0.76 42.73
C PHE A 210 57.39 0.29 43.14
N GLU A 211 56.92 0.67 44.32
CA GLU A 211 55.52 0.45 44.75
C GLU A 211 54.54 1.11 43.78
N GLU A 212 54.82 2.34 43.32
CA GLU A 212 54.04 3.01 42.28
C GLU A 212 54.06 2.23 40.96
N TRP A 213 55.22 1.70 40.51
CA TRP A 213 55.26 0.87 39.29
C TRP A 213 54.47 -0.43 39.43
N ILE A 214 54.48 -1.06 40.61
CA ILE A 214 53.64 -2.23 40.88
C ILE A 214 52.17 -1.85 40.78
N PHE A 215 51.77 -0.73 41.41
CA PHE A 215 50.40 -0.24 41.36
C PHE A 215 49.96 0.07 39.92
N GLN A 216 50.77 0.76 39.13
CA GLN A 216 50.48 1.05 37.72
C GLN A 216 50.38 -0.23 36.87
N LYS A 217 51.21 -1.24 37.16
CA LYS A 217 51.11 -2.55 36.51
C LYS A 217 49.78 -3.23 36.86
N ASP A 218 49.38 -3.24 38.13
CA ASP A 218 48.14 -3.86 38.58
C ASP A 218 46.90 -3.12 38.04
N LEU A 219 46.95 -1.78 37.96
CA LEU A 219 45.93 -0.95 37.33
C LEU A 219 45.79 -1.28 35.83
N ALA A 220 46.90 -1.39 35.10
CA ALA A 220 46.89 -1.75 33.69
C ALA A 220 46.31 -3.16 33.44
N ILE A 221 46.51 -4.11 34.36
CA ILE A 221 45.87 -5.44 34.31
C ILE A 221 44.35 -5.29 34.42
N GLN A 222 43.86 -4.57 35.43
CA GLN A 222 42.42 -4.37 35.63
C GLN A 222 41.75 -3.63 34.46
N GLU A 223 42.40 -2.60 33.90
CA GLU A 223 41.92 -1.91 32.70
C GLU A 223 41.85 -2.86 31.49
N THR A 224 42.84 -3.73 31.32
CA THR A 224 42.86 -4.74 30.25
C THR A 224 41.71 -5.74 30.42
N GLU A 225 41.45 -6.20 31.64
CA GLU A 225 40.33 -7.10 31.95
C GLU A 225 38.97 -6.44 31.73
N GLN A 226 38.83 -5.16 32.10
CA GLN A 226 37.62 -4.37 31.85
C GLN A 226 37.33 -4.24 30.36
N ILE A 227 38.33 -3.88 29.55
CA ILE A 227 38.18 -3.79 28.09
C ILE A 227 37.90 -5.17 27.48
N ALA A 228 38.49 -6.25 28.02
CA ALA A 228 38.19 -7.61 27.56
C ALA A 228 36.70 -7.96 27.76
N LYS A 229 36.10 -7.55 28.87
CA LYS A 229 34.64 -7.72 29.09
C LYS A 229 33.79 -6.85 28.16
N GLN A 230 34.26 -5.65 27.82
CA GLN A 230 33.59 -4.80 26.83
C GLN A 230 33.66 -5.42 25.41
N ILE A 231 34.77 -6.06 25.06
CA ILE A 231 34.95 -6.81 23.81
C ILE A 231 33.96 -7.98 23.74
N GLU A 232 33.87 -8.80 24.79
CA GLU A 232 32.89 -9.90 24.87
C GLU A 232 31.45 -9.38 24.67
N GLY A 233 31.10 -8.25 25.30
CA GLY A 233 29.81 -7.59 25.10
C GLY A 233 29.60 -7.05 23.67
N ALA A 234 30.66 -6.58 23.00
CA ALA A 234 30.61 -6.12 21.62
C ALA A 234 30.44 -7.28 20.62
N GLU A 235 31.11 -8.42 20.86
CA GLU A 235 30.93 -9.63 20.07
C GLU A 235 29.48 -10.14 20.13
N ILE A 236 28.85 -10.08 21.32
CA ILE A 236 27.43 -10.40 21.47
C ILE A 236 26.55 -9.42 20.69
N ARG A 237 26.85 -8.11 20.71
CA ARG A 237 26.10 -7.12 19.92
C ARG A 237 26.19 -7.37 18.43
N ILE A 238 27.37 -7.73 17.91
CA ILE A 238 27.54 -8.14 16.51
C ILE A 238 26.68 -9.37 16.21
N ALA A 239 26.73 -10.40 17.06
CA ALA A 239 25.93 -11.61 16.87
C ALA A 239 24.41 -11.33 16.87
N ILE A 240 23.94 -10.38 17.70
CA ILE A 240 22.55 -9.91 17.71
C ILE A 240 22.21 -9.17 16.41
N ALA A 241 23.07 -8.24 15.97
CA ALA A 241 22.86 -7.49 14.73
C ALA A 241 22.86 -8.39 13.50
N GLU A 242 23.73 -9.40 13.45
CA GLU A 242 23.76 -10.40 12.38
C GLU A 242 22.51 -11.29 12.40
N ARG A 243 22.00 -11.66 13.59
CA ARG A 243 20.72 -12.37 13.72
C ARG A 243 19.55 -11.53 13.22
N ASP A 244 19.49 -10.26 13.63
CA ASP A 244 18.46 -9.30 13.21
C ASP A 244 18.47 -9.09 11.68
N LEU A 245 19.65 -9.09 11.05
CA LEU A 245 19.76 -9.08 9.58
C LEU A 245 19.22 -10.38 8.95
N GLN A 246 19.53 -11.55 9.52
CA GLN A 246 19.01 -12.84 9.03
C GLN A 246 17.49 -12.94 9.17
N ASP A 247 16.94 -12.50 10.29
CA ASP A 247 15.49 -12.47 10.52
C ASP A 247 14.80 -11.53 9.52
N HIS A 248 15.45 -10.41 9.18
CA HIS A 248 14.95 -9.48 8.17
C HIS A 248 15.05 -10.04 6.74
N ASP A 249 16.10 -10.80 6.43
CA ASP A 249 16.21 -11.51 5.15
C ASP A 249 15.06 -12.52 4.98
N LEU A 250 14.69 -13.24 6.04
CA LEU A 250 13.51 -14.11 6.04
C LEU A 250 12.20 -13.33 5.86
N GLN A 251 12.07 -12.13 6.43
CA GLN A 251 10.91 -11.26 6.19
C GLN A 251 10.80 -10.87 4.70
N ILE A 252 11.92 -10.58 4.03
CA ILE A 252 11.95 -10.29 2.60
C ILE A 252 11.50 -11.50 1.79
N GLU A 253 11.99 -12.69 2.12
CA GLU A 253 11.58 -13.94 1.45
C GLU A 253 10.08 -14.19 1.62
N ASN A 254 9.54 -14.00 2.82
CA ASN A 254 8.11 -14.13 3.08
C ASN A 254 7.29 -13.10 2.29
N ALA A 255 7.73 -11.84 2.23
CA ALA A 255 7.06 -10.80 1.45
C ALA A 255 7.05 -11.13 -0.06
N LYS A 256 8.16 -11.66 -0.59
CA LYS A 256 8.26 -12.13 -1.99
C LYS A 256 7.35 -13.33 -2.27
N ALA A 257 7.25 -14.28 -1.35
CA ALA A 257 6.34 -15.41 -1.48
C ALA A 257 4.86 -14.98 -1.49
N ILE A 258 4.50 -13.97 -0.69
CA ILE A 258 3.15 -13.38 -0.72
C ILE A 258 2.88 -12.73 -2.07
N ASP A 259 3.83 -11.96 -2.60
CA ASP A 259 3.70 -11.30 -3.91
C ASP A 259 3.54 -12.33 -5.05
N GLU A 260 4.36 -13.38 -5.06
CA GLU A 260 4.26 -14.46 -6.03
C GLU A 260 2.91 -15.19 -5.96
N TYR A 261 2.39 -15.40 -4.74
CA TYR A 261 1.05 -15.95 -4.55
C TYR A 261 -0.04 -15.00 -5.07
N MET A 262 0.07 -13.68 -4.85
CA MET A 262 -0.89 -12.71 -5.37
C MET A 262 -0.95 -12.71 -6.91
N HIS A 263 0.18 -12.95 -7.58
CA HIS A 263 0.25 -13.06 -9.04
C HIS A 263 -0.27 -14.41 -9.56
N SER A 264 0.03 -15.52 -8.87
CA SER A 264 -0.27 -16.88 -9.33
C SER A 264 -1.67 -17.39 -8.94
N LYS A 265 -2.32 -16.80 -7.93
CA LYS A 265 -3.68 -17.21 -7.52
C LYS A 265 -4.68 -17.07 -8.68
N TYR A 266 -5.67 -17.96 -8.72
CA TYR A 266 -6.67 -17.97 -9.80
C TYR A 266 -7.49 -16.68 -9.88
N THR A 267 -7.96 -16.17 -8.73
CA THR A 267 -8.74 -14.92 -8.67
C THR A 267 -7.81 -13.70 -8.64
N ASN A 268 -7.06 -13.51 -9.72
CA ASN A 268 -6.16 -12.37 -9.91
C ASN A 268 -6.84 -11.23 -10.69
N ALA A 269 -6.11 -10.13 -10.88
CA ALA A 269 -6.60 -8.96 -11.62
C ALA A 269 -6.95 -9.29 -13.08
N GLU A 270 -6.24 -10.21 -13.72
CA GLU A 270 -6.49 -10.63 -15.11
C GLU A 270 -7.85 -11.32 -15.26
N LEU A 271 -8.20 -12.23 -14.34
CA LEU A 271 -9.50 -12.89 -14.33
C LEU A 271 -10.63 -11.87 -14.20
N TYR A 272 -10.52 -10.93 -13.26
CA TYR A 272 -11.55 -9.90 -13.08
C TYR A 272 -11.66 -8.97 -14.29
N ASN A 273 -10.54 -8.62 -14.94
CA ASN A 273 -10.54 -7.87 -16.20
C ASN A 273 -11.27 -8.63 -17.32
N TRP A 274 -11.02 -9.94 -17.45
CA TRP A 274 -11.76 -10.79 -18.39
C TRP A 274 -13.26 -10.83 -18.05
N MET A 275 -13.63 -11.00 -16.78
CA MET A 275 -15.03 -11.01 -16.35
C MET A 275 -15.74 -9.69 -16.65
N ILE A 276 -15.08 -8.54 -16.44
CA ILE A 276 -15.63 -7.22 -16.79
C ILE A 276 -15.96 -7.17 -18.29
N ALA A 277 -15.06 -7.65 -19.16
CA ALA A 277 -15.28 -7.66 -20.60
C ALA A 277 -16.47 -8.54 -20.99
N GLN A 278 -16.59 -9.74 -20.42
CA GLN A 278 -17.70 -10.65 -20.70
C GLN A 278 -19.04 -10.12 -20.17
N ILE A 279 -19.09 -9.70 -18.91
CA ILE A 279 -20.32 -9.21 -18.26
C ILE A 279 -20.79 -7.92 -18.93
N SER A 280 -19.89 -7.00 -19.27
CA SER A 280 -20.27 -5.75 -19.95
C SER A 280 -20.87 -5.99 -21.33
N ALA A 281 -20.33 -6.95 -22.10
CA ALA A 281 -20.88 -7.32 -23.40
C ALA A 281 -22.30 -7.91 -23.28
N VAL A 282 -22.48 -8.87 -22.36
CA VAL A 282 -23.80 -9.49 -22.12
C VAL A 282 -24.80 -8.46 -21.55
N CYS A 283 -24.36 -7.60 -20.64
CA CYS A 283 -25.20 -6.54 -20.05
C CYS A 283 -25.74 -5.59 -21.13
N PHE A 284 -24.88 -5.15 -22.07
CA PHE A 284 -25.31 -4.28 -23.15
C PHE A 284 -26.29 -4.97 -24.12
N GLN A 285 -26.02 -6.22 -24.49
CA GLN A 285 -26.93 -7.01 -25.35
C GLN A 285 -28.29 -7.24 -24.67
N SER A 286 -28.31 -7.60 -23.40
CA SER A 286 -29.54 -7.75 -22.61
C SER A 286 -30.31 -6.43 -22.49
N TYR A 287 -29.59 -5.31 -22.33
CA TYR A 287 -30.21 -3.98 -22.34
C TYR A 287 -30.88 -3.65 -23.68
N GLN A 288 -30.22 -3.94 -24.81
CA GLN A 288 -30.82 -3.73 -26.13
C GLN A 288 -32.12 -4.53 -26.29
N LEU A 289 -32.12 -5.81 -25.89
CA LEU A 289 -33.32 -6.65 -25.93
C LEU A 289 -34.43 -6.12 -25.02
N ALA A 290 -34.10 -5.69 -23.80
CA ALA A 290 -35.05 -5.10 -22.86
C ALA A 290 -35.64 -3.79 -23.41
N TYR A 291 -34.81 -2.93 -24.00
CA TYR A 291 -35.22 -1.66 -24.58
C TYR A 291 -36.14 -1.85 -25.79
N ASP A 292 -35.77 -2.74 -26.71
CA ASP A 292 -36.59 -3.06 -27.88
C ASP A 292 -37.97 -3.60 -27.48
N LEU A 293 -38.02 -4.46 -26.45
CA LEU A 293 -39.27 -5.00 -25.94
C LEU A 293 -40.08 -3.94 -25.20
N ALA A 294 -39.44 -3.04 -24.45
CA ALA A 294 -40.08 -1.89 -23.82
C ALA A 294 -40.72 -0.95 -24.86
N LYS A 295 -40.04 -0.69 -25.98
CA LYS A 295 -40.60 0.08 -27.10
C LYS A 295 -41.76 -0.61 -27.78
N ARG A 296 -41.72 -1.92 -27.93
CA ARG A 296 -42.89 -2.70 -28.41
C ARG A 296 -44.05 -2.61 -27.41
N ALA A 297 -43.78 -2.66 -26.11
CA ALA A 297 -44.81 -2.47 -25.09
C ALA A 297 -45.43 -1.07 -25.18
N GLU A 298 -44.61 -0.02 -25.32
CA GLU A 298 -45.10 1.36 -25.54
C GLU A 298 -45.99 1.47 -26.79
N ARG A 299 -45.63 0.82 -27.90
CA ARG A 299 -46.49 0.79 -29.10
C ARG A 299 -47.81 0.05 -28.86
N ALA A 300 -47.79 -1.06 -28.12
CA ALA A 300 -49.01 -1.77 -27.75
C ALA A 300 -49.89 -0.92 -26.83
N LEU A 301 -49.30 -0.17 -25.89
CA LEU A 301 -49.99 0.80 -25.04
C LEU A 301 -50.74 1.83 -25.89
N ARG A 302 -50.03 2.49 -26.84
CA ARG A 302 -50.62 3.47 -27.75
C ARG A 302 -51.78 2.88 -28.55
N SER A 303 -51.58 1.68 -29.09
CA SER A 303 -52.60 0.99 -29.88
C SER A 303 -53.83 0.58 -29.06
N GLU A 304 -53.65 0.16 -27.80
CA GLU A 304 -54.74 -0.28 -26.93
C GLU A 304 -55.51 0.88 -26.29
N LEU A 305 -54.84 1.97 -25.92
CA LEU A 305 -55.48 3.17 -25.36
C LEU A 305 -55.95 4.16 -26.43
N GLY A 306 -55.55 3.98 -27.70
CA GLY A 306 -55.91 4.89 -28.79
C GLY A 306 -55.18 6.23 -28.73
N LEU A 307 -54.01 6.27 -28.09
CA LEU A 307 -53.15 7.46 -27.96
C LEU A 307 -52.39 7.69 -29.27
N GLN A 308 -52.30 8.95 -29.70
CA GLN A 308 -51.51 9.34 -30.88
C GLN A 308 -50.01 9.39 -30.58
N ASP A 309 -49.65 9.78 -29.36
CA ASP A 309 -48.26 9.84 -28.91
C ASP A 309 -48.15 9.42 -27.43
N SER A 310 -47.02 8.84 -27.06
CA SER A 310 -46.64 8.58 -25.67
C SER A 310 -45.14 8.78 -25.52
N ASN A 311 -44.69 9.24 -24.36
CA ASN A 311 -43.26 9.41 -24.09
C ASN A 311 -42.90 8.71 -22.78
N ASP A 312 -43.28 7.43 -22.69
CA ASP A 312 -43.10 6.64 -21.48
C ASP A 312 -41.71 6.02 -21.42
N VAL A 313 -41.17 5.59 -22.57
CA VAL A 313 -39.82 5.02 -22.68
C VAL A 313 -38.92 6.00 -23.40
N GLN A 314 -37.98 6.62 -22.67
CA GLN A 314 -37.04 7.59 -23.21
C GLN A 314 -35.77 6.93 -23.75
N PHE A 315 -35.05 7.61 -24.63
CA PHE A 315 -33.71 7.19 -25.02
C PHE A 315 -32.68 7.65 -23.97
N GLY A 316 -31.54 6.96 -23.87
CA GLY A 316 -30.42 7.42 -23.04
C GLY A 316 -30.36 6.84 -21.62
N TYR A 317 -31.05 5.74 -21.34
CA TYR A 317 -30.86 5.03 -20.06
C TYR A 317 -29.43 4.50 -19.90
N TRP A 318 -28.80 4.10 -21.01
CA TRP A 318 -27.43 3.61 -21.04
C TRP A 318 -26.40 4.75 -21.09
N ASP A 319 -25.61 4.87 -20.02
CA ASP A 319 -24.51 5.83 -19.90
C ASP A 319 -23.18 5.12 -20.20
N GLY A 320 -22.65 5.32 -21.41
CA GLY A 320 -21.39 4.71 -21.88
C GLY A 320 -20.19 4.95 -20.94
N PRO A 321 -19.89 6.21 -20.59
CA PRO A 321 -18.86 6.55 -19.60
C PRO A 321 -18.97 5.80 -18.27
N LYS A 322 -20.20 5.50 -17.81
CA LYS A 322 -20.46 4.78 -16.55
C LYS A 322 -20.71 3.28 -16.76
N LYS A 323 -20.29 2.73 -17.91
CA LYS A 323 -20.44 1.31 -18.27
C LYS A 323 -21.90 0.82 -18.19
N GLY A 324 -22.87 1.71 -18.40
CA GLY A 324 -24.29 1.37 -18.36
C GLY A 324 -24.85 1.05 -16.96
N LEU A 325 -24.12 1.34 -15.89
CA LEU A 325 -24.61 1.14 -14.53
C LEU A 325 -25.90 1.95 -14.31
N LEU A 326 -26.87 1.35 -13.60
CA LEU A 326 -28.19 1.89 -13.32
C LEU A 326 -29.16 2.00 -14.53
N ALA A 327 -28.77 1.53 -15.72
CA ALA A 327 -29.63 1.57 -16.89
C ALA A 327 -30.89 0.70 -16.72
N GLY A 328 -30.74 -0.49 -16.10
CA GLY A 328 -31.84 -1.41 -15.84
C GLY A 328 -32.86 -0.86 -14.83
N GLU A 329 -32.39 -0.18 -13.79
CA GLU A 329 -33.22 0.45 -12.76
C GLU A 329 -34.10 1.55 -13.35
N LYS A 330 -33.51 2.43 -14.17
CA LYS A 330 -34.24 3.51 -14.83
C LYS A 330 -35.29 2.98 -15.79
N LEU A 331 -34.91 2.01 -16.64
CA LEU A 331 -35.85 1.38 -17.57
C LEU A 331 -36.98 0.66 -16.82
N HIS A 332 -36.65 -0.08 -15.75
CA HIS A 332 -37.66 -0.79 -14.95
C HIS A 332 -38.63 0.18 -14.28
N TYR A 333 -38.15 1.33 -13.78
CA TYR A 333 -39.01 2.36 -13.21
C TYR A 333 -40.00 2.91 -14.25
N ASP A 334 -39.53 3.25 -15.45
CA ASP A 334 -40.40 3.77 -16.51
C ASP A 334 -41.40 2.73 -17.01
N LEU A 335 -41.01 1.44 -17.06
CA LEU A 335 -41.95 0.34 -17.33
C LEU A 335 -43.06 0.25 -16.27
N ARG A 336 -42.73 0.43 -14.99
CA ARG A 336 -43.73 0.47 -13.91
C ARG A 336 -44.62 1.71 -13.98
N ARG A 337 -44.06 2.86 -14.33
CA ARG A 337 -44.84 4.08 -14.57
C ARG A 337 -45.85 3.86 -15.70
N MET A 338 -45.41 3.26 -16.81
CA MET A 338 -46.25 2.93 -17.95
C MET A 338 -47.35 1.91 -17.59
N GLU A 339 -47.05 0.91 -16.76
CA GLU A 339 -48.04 -0.06 -16.25
C GLU A 339 -49.12 0.61 -15.40
N VAL A 340 -48.75 1.50 -14.49
CA VAL A 340 -49.71 2.27 -13.68
C VAL A 340 -50.56 3.18 -14.57
N ALA A 341 -49.94 3.91 -15.50
CA ALA A 341 -50.65 4.76 -16.44
C ALA A 341 -51.67 3.98 -17.29
N TYR A 342 -51.34 2.76 -17.69
CA TYR A 342 -52.28 1.86 -18.39
C TYR A 342 -53.48 1.52 -17.51
N LEU A 343 -53.27 1.15 -16.25
CA LEU A 343 -54.37 0.79 -15.35
C LEU A 343 -55.32 1.97 -15.08
N ASP A 344 -54.79 3.19 -15.00
CA ASP A 344 -55.61 4.40 -14.78
C ASP A 344 -56.40 4.82 -16.03
N GLN A 345 -55.81 4.65 -17.21
CA GLN A 345 -56.40 5.08 -18.49
C GLN A 345 -57.28 4.00 -19.13
N ASN A 346 -57.04 2.72 -18.84
CA ASN A 346 -57.79 1.61 -19.38
C ASN A 346 -59.17 1.52 -18.73
N LYS A 347 -60.11 2.22 -19.34
CA LYS A 347 -61.53 2.23 -18.95
C LYS A 347 -62.32 1.32 -19.87
N ARG A 348 -63.46 0.84 -19.36
CA ARG A 348 -64.36 0.01 -20.14
C ARG A 348 -64.99 0.84 -21.26
N GLU A 349 -64.65 0.49 -22.51
CA GLU A 349 -65.22 1.11 -23.70
C GLU A 349 -66.63 0.57 -24.01
N LEU A 350 -67.38 1.34 -24.81
CA LEU A 350 -68.70 0.94 -25.29
C LEU A 350 -68.55 -0.04 -26.46
N GLU A 351 -68.94 -1.29 -26.25
CA GLU A 351 -68.90 -2.31 -27.30
C GLU A 351 -70.15 -2.23 -28.19
N ILE A 352 -69.94 -2.00 -29.49
CA ILE A 352 -71.02 -1.90 -30.49
C ILE A 352 -70.97 -3.13 -31.40
N VAL A 353 -72.13 -3.74 -31.64
CA VAL A 353 -72.29 -4.84 -32.59
C VAL A 353 -73.18 -4.39 -33.73
N LYS A 354 -72.65 -4.40 -34.95
CA LYS A 354 -73.40 -4.08 -36.18
C LYS A 354 -73.36 -5.27 -37.14
N HIS A 355 -74.54 -5.69 -37.59
CA HIS A 355 -74.67 -6.64 -38.68
C HIS A 355 -74.79 -5.90 -40.01
N ILE A 356 -73.93 -6.24 -40.96
CA ILE A 356 -73.87 -5.59 -42.27
C ILE A 356 -74.05 -6.66 -43.34
N SER A 357 -75.09 -6.51 -44.16
CA SER A 357 -75.32 -7.39 -45.31
C SER A 357 -74.64 -6.82 -46.54
N LEU A 358 -73.81 -7.63 -47.21
CA LEU A 358 -73.15 -7.23 -48.46
C LEU A 358 -74.16 -6.83 -49.54
N LEU A 359 -75.31 -7.53 -49.59
CA LEU A 359 -76.39 -7.22 -50.53
C LEU A 359 -76.97 -5.81 -50.33
N GLN A 360 -77.03 -5.34 -49.08
CA GLN A 360 -77.57 -4.01 -48.75
C GLN A 360 -76.52 -2.92 -48.91
N LEU A 361 -75.25 -3.23 -48.65
CA LEU A 361 -74.16 -2.26 -48.70
C LEU A 361 -73.66 -2.03 -50.13
N ASP A 362 -73.33 -3.10 -50.84
CA ASP A 362 -72.86 -3.05 -52.22
C ASP A 362 -73.30 -4.31 -53.00
N PRO A 363 -74.44 -4.25 -53.71
CA PRO A 363 -74.93 -5.39 -54.47
C PRO A 363 -74.01 -5.74 -55.66
N MET A 364 -73.23 -4.79 -56.18
CA MET A 364 -72.32 -5.04 -57.29
C MET A 364 -71.11 -5.86 -56.81
N ALA A 365 -70.57 -5.55 -55.64
CA ALA A 365 -69.51 -6.35 -55.01
C ALA A 365 -69.95 -7.80 -54.79
N LEU A 366 -71.23 -8.05 -54.44
CA LEU A 366 -71.76 -9.42 -54.33
C LEU A 366 -71.81 -10.15 -55.68
N VAL A 367 -72.22 -9.46 -56.75
CA VAL A 367 -72.21 -10.04 -58.11
C VAL A 367 -70.78 -10.37 -58.53
N GLN A 368 -69.84 -9.47 -58.29
CA GLN A 368 -68.43 -9.67 -58.57
C GLN A 368 -67.85 -10.86 -57.77
N LEU A 369 -68.19 -10.97 -56.48
CA LEU A 369 -67.80 -12.11 -55.64
C LEU A 369 -68.30 -13.44 -56.22
N ARG A 370 -69.54 -13.48 -56.72
CA ARG A 370 -70.12 -14.70 -57.33
C ARG A 370 -69.50 -15.05 -58.69
N GLN A 371 -69.08 -14.06 -59.46
CA GLN A 371 -68.53 -14.26 -60.80
C GLN A 371 -67.02 -14.55 -60.79
N THR A 372 -66.27 -13.83 -59.96
CA THR A 372 -64.80 -13.84 -59.96
C THR A 372 -64.19 -14.55 -58.76
N GLY A 373 -64.97 -14.80 -57.70
CA GLY A 373 -64.50 -15.40 -56.46
C GLY A 373 -63.83 -14.41 -55.49
N ALA A 374 -63.73 -13.13 -55.84
CA ALA A 374 -63.19 -12.07 -54.98
C ALA A 374 -64.00 -10.78 -55.08
N CYS A 375 -64.02 -9.99 -54.02
CA CYS A 375 -64.57 -8.64 -54.02
C CYS A 375 -63.87 -7.77 -52.98
N GLU A 376 -63.84 -6.47 -53.22
CA GLU A 376 -63.43 -5.47 -52.23
C GLU A 376 -64.68 -4.86 -51.59
N LEU A 377 -64.62 -4.62 -50.28
CA LEU A 377 -65.71 -4.05 -49.52
C LEU A 377 -65.21 -2.84 -48.72
N ALA A 378 -65.85 -1.69 -48.93
CA ALA A 378 -65.63 -0.51 -48.11
C ALA A 378 -66.82 -0.33 -47.17
N ILE A 379 -66.56 -0.32 -45.86
CA ILE A 379 -67.57 -0.05 -44.83
C ILE A 379 -67.42 1.42 -44.42
N PRO A 380 -68.31 2.33 -44.85
CA PRO A 380 -68.19 3.74 -44.54
C PRO A 380 -68.58 4.05 -43.08
N GLU A 381 -67.95 5.07 -42.51
CA GLU A 381 -68.24 5.58 -41.15
C GLU A 381 -69.73 5.93 -40.96
N ALA A 382 -70.36 6.46 -42.02
CA ALA A 382 -71.76 6.88 -42.03
C ALA A 382 -72.75 5.79 -41.58
N LEU A 383 -72.47 4.51 -41.84
CA LEU A 383 -73.34 3.41 -41.40
C LEU A 383 -73.47 3.31 -39.88
N PHE A 384 -72.43 3.72 -39.17
CA PHE A 384 -72.40 3.73 -37.71
C PHE A 384 -72.91 5.06 -37.16
N ASP A 385 -72.73 6.17 -37.88
CA ASP A 385 -73.21 7.50 -37.45
C ASP A 385 -74.73 7.63 -37.47
N LEU A 386 -75.39 6.90 -38.38
CA LEU A 386 -76.85 6.85 -38.44
C LEU A 386 -77.48 6.30 -37.15
N GLU A 387 -76.80 5.36 -36.48
CA GLU A 387 -77.29 4.76 -35.22
C GLU A 387 -76.67 5.40 -33.98
N TYR A 388 -75.41 5.87 -34.08
CA TYR A 388 -74.63 6.41 -32.98
C TYR A 388 -74.02 7.77 -33.36
N PRO A 389 -74.84 8.83 -33.46
CA PRO A 389 -74.36 10.16 -33.85
C PRO A 389 -73.37 10.71 -32.81
N GLY A 390 -72.24 11.24 -33.29
CA GLY A 390 -71.20 11.85 -32.45
C GLY A 390 -70.27 10.86 -31.75
N HIS A 391 -70.43 9.56 -31.96
CA HIS A 391 -69.44 8.57 -31.51
C HIS A 391 -68.14 8.70 -32.32
N TYR A 392 -67.02 8.81 -31.61
CA TYR A 392 -65.68 8.85 -32.18
C TYR A 392 -64.80 7.77 -31.51
N LEU A 393 -63.56 7.62 -31.97
CA LEU A 393 -62.58 6.61 -31.52
C LEU A 393 -63.12 5.17 -31.62
N ARG A 394 -63.85 4.88 -32.70
CA ARG A 394 -64.37 3.52 -32.98
C ARG A 394 -63.24 2.64 -33.52
N ARG A 395 -63.00 1.52 -32.85
CA ARG A 395 -61.97 0.55 -33.22
C ARG A 395 -62.57 -0.85 -33.37
N ILE A 396 -62.11 -1.57 -34.39
CA ILE A 396 -62.60 -2.91 -34.68
C ILE A 396 -62.01 -3.88 -33.65
N LYS A 397 -62.88 -4.49 -32.83
CA LYS A 397 -62.48 -5.54 -31.88
C LYS A 397 -62.42 -6.92 -32.52
N ASN A 398 -63.43 -7.26 -33.33
CA ASN A 398 -63.54 -8.53 -34.03
C ASN A 398 -64.48 -8.37 -35.23
N VAL A 399 -64.20 -9.10 -36.32
CA VAL A 399 -65.08 -9.21 -37.49
C VAL A 399 -65.43 -10.68 -37.69
N ARG A 400 -66.73 -10.98 -37.73
CA ARG A 400 -67.24 -12.32 -38.01
C ARG A 400 -68.03 -12.30 -39.32
N PHE A 401 -67.73 -13.27 -40.19
CA PHE A 401 -68.43 -13.46 -41.44
C PHE A 401 -69.39 -14.63 -41.34
N THR A 402 -70.59 -14.44 -41.88
CA THR A 402 -71.60 -15.49 -42.02
C THR A 402 -71.99 -15.52 -43.50
N ILE A 403 -71.79 -16.66 -44.16
CA ILE A 403 -72.12 -16.85 -45.59
C ILE A 403 -73.35 -17.75 -45.66
N PRO A 404 -74.57 -17.20 -45.82
CA PRO A 404 -75.77 -18.00 -45.98
C PRO A 404 -75.73 -18.69 -47.35
N CYS A 405 -75.41 -19.98 -47.38
CA CYS A 405 -75.39 -20.80 -48.60
C CYS A 405 -75.81 -22.24 -48.31
N VAL A 406 -76.41 -22.90 -49.31
CA VAL A 406 -76.75 -24.33 -49.23
C VAL A 406 -75.48 -25.12 -49.51
N THR A 407 -74.94 -25.76 -48.47
CA THR A 407 -73.78 -26.63 -48.56
C THR A 407 -74.18 -28.06 -48.22
N GLY A 408 -73.50 -29.04 -48.83
CA GLY A 408 -73.70 -30.44 -48.47
C GLY A 408 -73.18 -30.75 -47.06
N PRO A 409 -73.62 -31.86 -46.44
CA PRO A 409 -73.08 -32.29 -45.15
C PRO A 409 -71.54 -32.43 -45.24
N TYR A 410 -70.83 -31.97 -44.20
CA TYR A 410 -69.37 -31.98 -44.10
C TYR A 410 -68.60 -31.15 -45.16
N THR A 411 -69.27 -30.27 -45.91
CA THR A 411 -68.59 -29.37 -46.87
C THR A 411 -68.29 -28.02 -46.20
N SER A 412 -67.01 -27.61 -46.16
CA SER A 412 -66.62 -26.27 -45.69
C SER A 412 -66.66 -25.25 -46.83
N VAL A 413 -66.91 -23.98 -46.47
CA VAL A 413 -66.81 -22.85 -47.40
C VAL A 413 -65.49 -22.13 -47.14
N PRO A 414 -64.46 -22.36 -47.97
CA PRO A 414 -63.19 -21.66 -47.79
C PRO A 414 -63.36 -20.18 -48.14
N CYS A 415 -62.92 -19.30 -47.25
CA CYS A 415 -62.93 -17.86 -47.46
C CYS A 415 -61.73 -17.23 -46.76
N THR A 416 -61.06 -16.30 -47.44
CA THR A 416 -59.97 -15.50 -46.90
C THR A 416 -60.39 -14.05 -46.90
N VAL A 417 -60.14 -13.35 -45.79
CA VAL A 417 -60.41 -11.92 -45.66
C VAL A 417 -59.13 -11.22 -45.26
N SER A 418 -58.83 -10.12 -45.96
CA SER A 418 -57.70 -9.24 -45.68
C SER A 418 -58.18 -7.81 -45.48
N LEU A 419 -57.76 -7.18 -44.39
CA LEU A 419 -57.95 -5.74 -44.20
C LEU A 419 -56.96 -4.99 -45.08
N LEU A 420 -57.43 -4.16 -46.01
CA LEU A 420 -56.56 -3.36 -46.89
C LEU A 420 -56.19 -2.01 -46.23
N ARG A 421 -57.19 -1.32 -45.67
CA ARG A 421 -57.03 -0.03 -45.00
C ARG A 421 -58.07 0.08 -43.89
N SER A 422 -57.68 0.71 -42.79
CA SER A 422 -58.55 1.11 -41.69
C SER A 422 -58.28 2.57 -41.36
N SER A 423 -59.30 3.30 -40.94
CA SER A 423 -59.18 4.70 -40.52
C SER A 423 -59.92 4.91 -39.21
N VAL A 424 -59.29 5.55 -38.23
CA VAL A 424 -59.89 5.86 -36.93
C VAL A 424 -60.02 7.37 -36.77
N ARG A 425 -61.22 7.84 -36.44
CA ARG A 425 -61.48 9.23 -36.07
C ARG A 425 -61.21 9.44 -34.58
N HIS A 426 -60.24 10.25 -34.21
CA HIS A 426 -59.86 10.50 -32.82
C HIS A 426 -60.65 11.65 -32.15
N GLN A 427 -61.28 12.53 -32.94
CA GLN A 427 -61.99 13.70 -32.43
C GLN A 427 -63.35 13.86 -33.12
N ASN A 428 -64.37 14.26 -32.35
CA ASN A 428 -65.72 14.57 -32.86
C ASN A 428 -65.88 16.05 -33.26
N THR A 429 -64.78 16.80 -33.41
CA THR A 429 -64.81 18.21 -33.79
C THR A 429 -65.10 18.37 -35.28
N LEU A 430 -65.88 19.39 -35.64
CA LEU A 430 -66.09 19.79 -37.02
C LEU A 430 -64.84 20.55 -37.50
N LEU A 431 -64.31 20.17 -38.66
CA LEU A 431 -63.22 20.87 -39.33
C LEU A 431 -63.87 21.67 -40.47
N ASN A 432 -63.70 23.00 -40.46
CA ASN A 432 -64.33 23.90 -41.44
C ASN A 432 -65.86 23.71 -41.55
N ASP A 433 -66.55 23.53 -40.42
CA ASP A 433 -67.99 23.22 -40.32
C ASP A 433 -68.45 21.97 -41.08
N ARG A 434 -67.51 21.07 -41.44
CA ARG A 434 -67.80 19.81 -42.14
C ARG A 434 -67.52 18.60 -41.27
N TYR A 435 -68.49 17.68 -41.27
CA TYR A 435 -68.38 16.38 -40.61
C TYR A 435 -67.57 15.37 -41.43
N ALA A 436 -67.74 15.41 -42.77
CA ALA A 436 -67.02 14.56 -43.69
C ALA A 436 -65.51 14.78 -43.57
N ARG A 437 -64.76 13.70 -43.81
CA ARG A 437 -63.30 13.73 -43.89
C ARG A 437 -62.87 14.63 -45.05
N ASP A 438 -61.87 15.47 -44.82
CA ASP A 438 -61.20 16.17 -45.92
C ASP A 438 -60.32 15.16 -46.68
N LEU A 439 -60.57 15.02 -47.99
CA LEU A 439 -59.82 14.13 -48.88
C LEU A 439 -58.74 14.87 -49.67
N GLU A 440 -58.78 16.20 -49.68
CA GLU A 440 -57.84 17.05 -50.44
C GLU A 440 -56.65 17.47 -49.57
N ASN A 441 -56.85 17.64 -48.26
CA ASN A 441 -55.81 17.98 -47.29
C ASN A 441 -55.65 16.92 -46.19
N GLU A 442 -54.53 16.95 -45.46
CA GLU A 442 -54.33 16.11 -44.27
C GLU A 442 -55.32 16.51 -43.17
N ASP A 443 -56.25 15.61 -42.84
CA ASP A 443 -57.22 15.78 -41.75
C ASP A 443 -56.66 15.18 -40.44
N PRO A 444 -56.23 16.01 -39.46
CA PRO A 444 -55.60 15.53 -38.23
C PRO A 444 -56.55 14.77 -37.31
N ARG A 445 -57.86 14.80 -37.60
CA ARG A 445 -58.86 14.03 -36.85
C ARG A 445 -58.78 12.54 -37.16
N PHE A 446 -58.17 12.14 -38.27
CA PHE A 446 -58.11 10.76 -38.71
C PHE A 446 -56.69 10.21 -38.69
N THR A 447 -56.56 8.98 -38.19
CA THR A 447 -55.35 8.19 -38.34
C THR A 447 -55.64 7.04 -39.27
N ASP A 448 -54.88 6.93 -40.36
CA ASP A 448 -54.98 5.81 -41.29
C ASP A 448 -53.97 4.71 -40.93
N SER A 449 -54.45 3.48 -40.95
CA SER A 449 -53.64 2.28 -40.80
C SER A 449 -53.80 1.43 -42.06
N PHE A 450 -52.70 1.16 -42.74
CA PHE A 450 -52.70 0.26 -43.88
C PHE A 450 -52.52 -1.17 -43.38
N GLY A 451 -53.35 -2.08 -43.88
CA GLY A 451 -53.23 -3.48 -43.52
C GLY A 451 -51.98 -4.10 -44.15
N VAL A 452 -51.39 -5.06 -43.44
CA VAL A 452 -50.31 -5.87 -44.00
C VAL A 452 -50.93 -6.76 -45.07
N THR A 453 -50.64 -6.47 -46.34
CA THR A 453 -50.99 -7.39 -47.44
C THR A 453 -50.22 -8.68 -47.23
N VAL A 454 -50.92 -9.74 -46.81
CA VAL A 454 -50.36 -11.08 -46.80
C VAL A 454 -50.19 -11.52 -48.26
N ARG A 455 -49.09 -11.12 -48.90
CA ARG A 455 -48.60 -11.85 -50.07
C ARG A 455 -48.21 -13.25 -49.56
N GLY A 456 -48.98 -14.24 -50.01
CA GLY A 456 -48.89 -15.64 -49.60
C GLY A 456 -47.63 -16.38 -50.06
N ASP A 457 -46.43 -15.81 -49.88
CA ASP A 457 -45.15 -16.49 -50.13
C ASP A 457 -44.51 -16.96 -48.82
N LYS A 458 -45.30 -17.63 -47.98
CA LYS A 458 -44.75 -18.57 -47.00
C LYS A 458 -45.11 -19.97 -47.44
N GLN A 459 -44.38 -20.47 -48.44
CA GLN A 459 -44.15 -21.92 -48.53
C GLN A 459 -43.47 -22.34 -47.22
N ARG A 460 -44.25 -22.88 -46.29
CA ARG A 460 -43.69 -23.69 -45.21
C ARG A 460 -43.15 -24.95 -45.86
N ALA A 461 -41.83 -25.02 -46.02
CA ALA A 461 -41.14 -26.28 -46.22
C ALA A 461 -41.55 -27.22 -45.07
N ARG A 462 -42.05 -28.40 -45.44
CA ARG A 462 -42.26 -29.51 -44.50
C ARG A 462 -40.91 -30.08 -44.07
#